data_AF-J9ELI2-F1
#
_entry.id   AF-J9ELI2-F1
#
_cell.length_a   1.000
_cell.length_b   1.000
_cell.length_c   1.000
_cell.angle_alpha   90.00
_cell.angle_beta   90.00
_cell.angle_gamma   90.00
#
_symmetry.space_group_name_H-M   'P 1'
#
loop_
_entity.id
_entity.type
_entity.pdbx_description
1 polymer ?
#
loop_
_entity_poly.entity_id
_entity_poly.type
_entity_poly.pdbx_seq_one_letter_code
_entity_poly.pdbx_strand_id
1 'polypeptide(L)'
;GFFRRTIQKKIEYICYKQGNCIIDQKNRNRCQSCRFKKCLQLGMRQESVRLDRNRRRKKDENRDKEMEEIEEMKKLKAIVVSAYREAFPAGLVIDNRSEAVQRIHMFLNNIPMMNEINGKDREKVIENCVYAALTLRTFFTTENYEMIVGVRSEALAQCLNGLGFEVKEEEMAILTAFCALQNCIGMVDNEKIQNIGAKLCNCLRIHLTGFCEAVNEIICKCIMSVTALMLMQTNTN
;
A
#
# COMPACT_ATOMS: atom_id res chain seq x y z
N GLY A 1 -31.98 -7.63 -25.17
CA GLY A 1 -33.28 -8.27 -25.43
C GLY A 1 -34.04 -8.51 -24.13
N PHE A 2 -35.37 -8.61 -24.20
CA PHE A 2 -36.25 -8.84 -23.03
C PHE A 2 -35.82 -10.06 -22.20
N PHE A 3 -35.81 -11.26 -22.81
CA PHE A 3 -35.43 -12.53 -22.16
C PHE A 3 -34.06 -12.46 -21.47
N ARG A 4 -33.04 -11.99 -22.19
CA ARG A 4 -31.68 -11.80 -21.64
C ARG A 4 -31.67 -10.92 -20.39
N ARG A 5 -32.41 -9.80 -20.37
CA ARG A 5 -32.46 -8.91 -19.20
C ARG A 5 -33.18 -9.55 -18.01
N THR A 6 -34.29 -10.25 -18.27
CA THR A 6 -35.05 -10.98 -17.25
C THR A 6 -34.18 -12.02 -16.54
N ILE A 7 -33.43 -12.82 -17.31
CA ILE A 7 -32.51 -13.83 -16.75
C ILE A 7 -31.33 -13.18 -16.03
N GLN A 8 -30.63 -12.22 -16.66
CA GLN A 8 -29.42 -11.61 -16.08
C GLN A 8 -29.70 -10.85 -14.77
N LYS A 9 -30.86 -10.19 -14.67
CA LYS A 9 -31.24 -9.42 -13.47
C LYS A 9 -32.14 -10.21 -12.51
N LYS A 10 -32.42 -11.48 -12.79
CA LYS A 10 -33.34 -12.32 -12.01
C LYS A 10 -34.68 -11.60 -11.70
N ILE A 11 -35.27 -10.98 -12.72
CA ILE A 11 -36.50 -10.20 -12.54
C ILE A 11 -37.70 -11.13 -12.51
N GLU A 12 -38.45 -11.06 -11.43
CA GLU A 12 -39.73 -11.74 -11.30
C GLU A 12 -40.86 -10.82 -11.76
N TYR A 13 -41.78 -11.36 -12.55
CA TYR A 13 -42.91 -10.61 -13.09
C TYR A 13 -44.21 -11.20 -12.61
N ILE A 14 -45.11 -10.34 -12.15
CA ILE A 14 -46.46 -10.71 -11.73
C ILE A 14 -47.44 -10.41 -12.87
N CYS A 15 -48.42 -11.30 -13.07
CA CYS A 15 -49.54 -11.05 -13.96
C CYS A 15 -50.72 -10.53 -13.13
N TYR A 16 -51.29 -9.38 -13.51
CA TYR A 16 -52.48 -8.81 -12.85
C TYR A 16 -53.81 -9.32 -13.43
N LYS A 17 -53.77 -10.43 -14.18
CA LYS A 17 -54.94 -11.12 -14.74
C LYS A 17 -54.83 -12.61 -14.37
N GLN A 18 -55.28 -13.52 -15.24
CA GLN A 18 -55.28 -14.97 -15.00
C GLN A 18 -54.03 -15.69 -15.55
N GLY A 19 -52.94 -14.98 -15.87
CA GLY A 19 -51.72 -15.61 -16.39
C GLY A 19 -51.83 -16.16 -17.82
N ASN A 20 -52.85 -15.75 -18.57
CA ASN A 20 -53.19 -16.20 -19.93
C ASN A 20 -53.26 -15.05 -20.96
N CYS A 21 -52.56 -13.93 -20.71
CA CYS A 21 -52.57 -12.79 -21.63
C CYS A 21 -52.07 -13.21 -23.03
N ILE A 22 -52.83 -12.86 -24.07
CA ILE A 22 -52.45 -13.07 -25.47
C ILE A 22 -51.27 -12.15 -25.81
N ILE A 23 -50.17 -12.74 -26.27
CA ILE A 23 -48.92 -12.02 -26.63
C ILE A 23 -48.74 -12.03 -28.15
N ASP A 24 -48.89 -10.86 -28.77
CA ASP A 24 -48.68 -10.55 -30.19
C ASP A 24 -47.61 -9.44 -30.37
N GLN A 25 -47.30 -9.07 -31.60
CA GLN A 25 -46.28 -8.06 -31.89
C GLN A 25 -46.61 -6.66 -31.32
N LYS A 26 -47.90 -6.28 -31.32
CA LYS A 26 -48.38 -4.95 -30.88
C LYS A 26 -48.55 -4.87 -29.35
N ASN A 27 -48.88 -5.98 -28.70
CA ASN A 27 -49.30 -6.03 -27.30
C ASN A 27 -48.28 -6.71 -26.37
N ARG A 28 -47.18 -7.26 -26.90
CA ARG A 28 -46.16 -8.01 -26.12
C ARG A 28 -45.60 -7.29 -24.90
N ASN A 29 -45.66 -5.97 -24.83
CA ASN A 29 -45.17 -5.20 -23.68
C ASN A 29 -46.22 -5.05 -22.56
N ARG A 30 -47.50 -5.39 -22.79
CA ARG A 30 -48.60 -5.19 -21.82
C ARG A 30 -48.50 -6.11 -20.60
N CYS A 31 -47.92 -7.30 -20.73
CA CYS A 31 -47.73 -8.22 -19.62
C CYS A 31 -46.38 -8.93 -19.72
N GLN A 32 -45.42 -8.50 -18.89
CA GLN A 32 -44.07 -9.04 -18.88
C GLN A 32 -44.03 -10.50 -18.36
N SER A 33 -44.91 -10.83 -17.40
CA SER A 33 -45.05 -12.20 -16.88
C SER A 33 -45.45 -13.21 -17.96
N CYS A 34 -46.58 -12.96 -18.65
CA CYS A 34 -47.05 -13.83 -19.73
C CYS A 34 -46.08 -13.85 -20.93
N ARG A 35 -45.43 -12.73 -21.23
CA ARG A 35 -44.40 -12.66 -22.27
C ARG A 35 -43.21 -13.56 -21.94
N PHE A 36 -42.72 -13.51 -20.70
CA PHE A 36 -41.60 -14.34 -20.26
C PHE A 36 -41.97 -15.83 -20.26
N LYS A 37 -43.17 -16.17 -19.77
CA LYS A 37 -43.72 -17.54 -19.86
C LYS A 37 -43.77 -18.04 -21.30
N LYS A 38 -44.24 -17.21 -22.25
CA LYS A 38 -44.25 -17.54 -23.68
C LYS A 38 -42.84 -17.74 -24.26
N CYS A 39 -41.86 -16.95 -23.84
CA CYS A 39 -40.46 -17.18 -24.25
C CYS A 39 -39.97 -18.57 -23.86
N LEU A 40 -40.27 -19.02 -22.63
CA LEU A 40 -39.92 -20.36 -22.14
C LEU A 40 -40.67 -21.45 -22.93
N GLN A 41 -41.97 -21.27 -23.16
CA GLN A 41 -42.80 -22.21 -23.93
C GLN A 41 -42.32 -22.40 -25.38
N LEU A 42 -41.79 -21.35 -26.00
CA LEU A 42 -41.18 -21.40 -27.34
C LEU A 42 -39.74 -21.93 -27.33
N GLY A 43 -39.25 -22.45 -26.20
CA GLY A 43 -37.96 -23.13 -26.10
C GLY A 43 -36.76 -22.22 -25.80
N MET A 44 -36.97 -20.96 -25.40
CA MET A 44 -35.85 -20.14 -24.92
C MET A 44 -35.35 -20.69 -23.59
N ARG A 45 -34.09 -21.11 -23.55
CA ARG A 45 -33.44 -21.72 -22.40
C ARG A 45 -32.67 -20.70 -21.59
N GLN A 46 -32.79 -20.75 -20.26
CA GLN A 46 -32.12 -19.79 -19.37
C GLN A 46 -30.60 -19.95 -19.44
N GLU A 47 -30.12 -21.20 -19.50
CA GLU A 47 -28.72 -21.59 -19.60
C GLU A 47 -28.02 -21.09 -20.87
N SER A 48 -28.78 -20.79 -21.93
CA SER A 48 -28.23 -20.20 -23.17
C SER A 48 -27.89 -18.72 -23.02
N VAL A 49 -28.35 -18.05 -21.96
CA VAL A 49 -28.03 -16.66 -21.66
C VAL A 49 -26.71 -16.60 -20.90
N ARG A 50 -25.63 -16.25 -21.60
CA ARG A 50 -24.33 -15.99 -20.95
C ARG A 50 -24.49 -14.90 -19.88
N LEU A 51 -24.27 -15.30 -18.62
CA LEU A 51 -24.17 -14.39 -17.49
C LEU A 51 -22.85 -13.62 -17.63
N ASP A 52 -22.96 -12.33 -17.90
CA ASP A 52 -21.89 -11.33 -17.74
C ASP A 52 -20.60 -11.44 -18.58
N ARG A 53 -20.65 -10.85 -19.79
CA ARG A 53 -19.44 -10.25 -20.41
C ARG A 53 -18.86 -9.09 -19.55
N ASN A 54 -19.69 -8.44 -18.75
CA ASN A 54 -19.28 -7.28 -17.94
C ASN A 54 -18.48 -7.67 -16.68
N ARG A 55 -18.67 -8.88 -16.11
CA ARG A 55 -17.87 -9.35 -14.97
C ARG A 55 -16.43 -9.69 -15.37
N ARG A 56 -16.24 -10.29 -16.56
CA ARG A 56 -14.89 -10.55 -17.07
C ARG A 56 -14.13 -9.25 -17.34
N ARG A 57 -14.73 -8.29 -18.04
CA ARG A 57 -14.14 -6.96 -18.25
C ARG A 57 -13.75 -6.25 -16.94
N LYS A 58 -14.66 -6.23 -15.94
CA LYS A 58 -14.33 -5.66 -14.62
C LYS A 58 -13.21 -6.41 -13.90
N LYS A 59 -13.12 -7.73 -14.06
CA LYS A 59 -12.03 -8.53 -13.48
C LYS A 59 -10.71 -8.25 -14.19
N ASP A 60 -10.72 -8.12 -15.51
CA ASP A 60 -9.53 -7.81 -16.31
C ASP A 60 -9.06 -6.37 -16.02
N GLU A 61 -9.96 -5.38 -15.98
CA GLU A 61 -9.67 -3.99 -15.58
C GLU A 61 -9.08 -3.89 -14.17
N ASN A 62 -9.56 -4.69 -13.21
CA ASN A 62 -8.98 -4.73 -11.86
C ASN A 62 -7.57 -5.33 -11.86
N ARG A 63 -7.33 -6.39 -12.64
CA ARG A 63 -5.99 -6.99 -12.75
C ARG A 63 -4.99 -6.04 -13.40
N ASP A 64 -5.42 -5.28 -14.42
CA ASP A 64 -4.56 -4.30 -15.07
C ASP A 64 -4.13 -3.20 -14.09
N LYS A 65 -5.06 -2.72 -13.24
CA LYS A 65 -4.75 -1.77 -12.16
C LYS A 65 -3.81 -2.34 -11.10
N GLU A 66 -4.03 -3.57 -10.67
CA GLU A 66 -3.13 -4.25 -9.73
C GLU A 66 -1.70 -4.38 -10.29
N MET A 67 -1.59 -4.70 -11.59
CA MET A 67 -0.29 -4.78 -12.26
C MET A 67 0.40 -3.42 -12.40
N GLU A 68 -0.36 -2.37 -12.70
CA GLU A 68 0.14 -0.99 -12.77
C GLU A 68 0.65 -0.51 -11.40
N GLU A 69 -0.08 -0.79 -10.33
CA GLU A 69 0.33 -0.48 -8.95
C GLU A 69 1.61 -1.21 -8.54
N ILE A 70 1.72 -2.51 -8.87
CA ILE A 70 2.94 -3.29 -8.61
C ILE A 70 4.14 -2.68 -9.34
N GLU A 71 3.97 -2.25 -10.59
CA GLU A 71 5.03 -1.65 -11.38
C GLU A 71 5.45 -0.27 -10.86
N GLU A 72 4.49 0.55 -10.40
CA GLU A 72 4.77 1.81 -9.72
C GLU A 72 5.60 1.58 -8.45
N MET A 73 5.23 0.60 -7.63
CA MET A 73 5.92 0.30 -6.37
C MET A 73 7.32 -0.27 -6.61
N LYS A 74 7.54 -1.05 -7.67
CA LYS A 74 8.88 -1.48 -8.09
C LYS A 74 9.77 -0.30 -8.49
N LYS A 75 9.23 0.66 -9.24
CA LYS A 75 9.96 1.89 -9.59
C LYS A 75 10.31 2.71 -8.35
N LEU A 76 9.35 2.86 -7.42
CA LEU A 76 9.58 3.53 -6.14
C LEU A 76 10.69 2.86 -5.34
N LYS A 77 10.66 1.52 -5.21
CA LYS A 77 11.73 0.75 -4.57
C LYS A 77 13.08 1.07 -5.20
N ALA A 78 13.20 1.02 -6.53
CA ALA A 78 14.47 1.25 -7.22
C ALA A 78 15.04 2.66 -6.92
N ILE A 79 14.18 3.68 -6.89
CA ILE A 79 14.56 5.06 -6.54
C ILE A 79 15.07 5.12 -5.10
N VAL A 80 14.30 4.59 -4.14
CA VAL A 80 14.64 4.65 -2.72
C VAL A 80 15.94 3.89 -2.43
N VAL A 81 16.13 2.71 -3.01
CA VAL A 81 17.35 1.91 -2.85
C VAL A 81 18.55 2.62 -3.48
N SER A 82 18.40 3.22 -4.67
CA SER A 82 19.48 3.99 -5.30
C SER A 82 19.88 5.19 -4.45
N ALA A 83 18.90 5.95 -3.96
CA ALA A 83 19.13 7.09 -3.07
C ALA A 83 19.85 6.66 -1.79
N TYR A 84 19.47 5.52 -1.22
CA TYR A 84 20.09 4.99 0.00
C TYR A 84 21.55 4.59 -0.23
N ARG A 85 21.85 3.89 -1.33
CA ARG A 85 23.22 3.50 -1.68
C ARG A 85 24.15 4.68 -1.88
N GLU A 86 23.65 5.74 -2.49
CA GLU A 86 24.39 6.98 -2.67
C GLU A 86 24.65 7.67 -1.32
N ALA A 87 23.64 7.74 -0.46
CA ALA A 87 23.73 8.30 0.89
C ALA A 87 24.67 7.51 1.81
N PHE A 88 24.61 6.19 1.75
CA PHE A 88 25.27 5.28 2.67
C PHE A 88 26.09 4.21 1.93
N PRO A 89 27.18 4.59 1.24
CA PRO A 89 28.04 3.63 0.55
C PRO A 89 28.75 2.69 1.54
N ALA A 90 29.17 1.53 1.03
CA ALA A 90 29.91 0.55 1.83
C ALA A 90 31.21 1.15 2.40
N GLY A 91 31.45 0.94 3.70
CA GLY A 91 32.62 1.47 4.40
C GLY A 91 32.51 2.93 4.84
N LEU A 92 31.33 3.55 4.70
CA LEU A 92 31.08 4.88 5.25
C LEU A 92 31.24 4.89 6.78
N VAL A 93 31.95 5.90 7.29
CA VAL A 93 32.01 6.21 8.72
C VAL A 93 31.31 7.55 8.94
N ILE A 94 30.40 7.60 9.90
CA ILE A 94 29.68 8.81 10.29
C ILE A 94 30.20 9.22 11.67
N ASP A 95 31.02 10.26 11.71
CA ASP A 95 31.73 10.65 12.94
C ASP A 95 30.89 11.53 13.88
N ASN A 96 29.90 12.23 13.34
CA ASN A 96 29.12 13.20 14.09
C ASN A 96 27.71 13.41 13.51
N ARG A 97 26.88 14.10 14.28
CA ARG A 97 25.50 14.40 13.89
C ARG A 97 25.40 15.24 12.62
N SER A 98 26.32 16.19 12.38
CA SER A 98 26.28 17.04 11.19
C SER A 98 26.48 16.23 9.91
N GLU A 99 27.42 15.29 9.91
CA GLU A 99 27.62 14.35 8.80
C GLU A 99 26.37 13.49 8.58
N ALA A 100 25.78 12.97 9.66
CA ALA A 100 24.54 12.19 9.57
C ALA A 100 23.41 12.99 8.89
N VAL A 101 23.20 14.25 9.31
CA VAL A 101 22.22 15.16 8.71
C VAL A 101 22.50 15.36 7.21
N GLN A 102 23.75 15.57 6.80
CA GLN A 102 24.11 15.72 5.39
C GLN A 102 23.79 14.48 4.56
N ARG A 103 24.08 13.27 5.08
CA ARG A 103 23.71 12.01 4.42
C ARG A 103 22.20 11.85 4.26
N ILE A 104 21.44 12.25 5.27
CA ILE A 104 19.98 12.19 5.24
C ILE A 104 19.40 13.22 4.26
N HIS A 105 19.97 14.42 4.18
CA HIS A 105 19.61 15.37 3.13
C HIS A 105 19.82 14.77 1.75
N MET A 106 20.98 14.16 1.49
CA MET A 106 21.27 13.51 0.22
C MET A 106 20.27 12.38 -0.09
N PHE A 107 19.99 11.53 0.90
CA PHE A 107 19.02 10.46 0.78
C PHE A 107 17.62 10.95 0.42
N LEU A 108 17.06 11.88 1.21
CA LEU A 108 15.67 12.34 1.04
C LEU A 108 15.51 13.21 -0.21
N ASN A 109 16.52 14.00 -0.60
CA ASN A 109 16.48 14.81 -1.82
C ASN A 109 16.37 13.95 -3.09
N ASN A 110 16.98 12.76 -3.07
CA ASN A 110 16.96 11.81 -4.19
C ASN A 110 15.68 10.95 -4.22
N ILE A 111 14.72 11.20 -3.33
CA ILE A 111 13.38 10.58 -3.36
C ILE A 111 12.37 11.66 -3.77
N PRO A 112 11.87 11.68 -5.04
CA PRO A 112 11.09 12.81 -5.57
C PRO A 112 9.87 13.21 -4.73
N MET A 113 9.11 12.25 -4.21
CA MET A 113 7.92 12.53 -3.38
C MET A 113 8.25 13.19 -2.03
N MET A 114 9.48 13.02 -1.50
CA MET A 114 9.92 13.74 -0.29
C MET A 114 10.09 15.23 -0.56
N ASN A 115 10.28 15.62 -1.83
CA ASN A 115 10.42 17.02 -2.23
C ASN A 115 9.12 17.81 -2.26
N GLU A 116 7.98 17.13 -2.10
CA GLU A 116 6.66 17.75 -2.03
C GLU A 116 6.30 18.27 -0.62
N ILE A 117 7.08 17.91 0.40
CA ILE A 117 6.91 18.35 1.79
C ILE A 117 7.49 19.77 1.92
N ASN A 118 6.73 20.68 2.54
CA ASN A 118 7.19 22.04 2.78
C ASN A 118 8.46 22.10 3.63
N GLY A 119 9.26 23.15 3.47
CA GLY A 119 10.58 23.25 4.11
C GLY A 119 10.58 23.11 5.64
N LYS A 120 9.57 23.67 6.33
CA LYS A 120 9.49 23.63 7.79
C LYS A 120 9.21 22.22 8.31
N ASP A 121 8.27 21.51 7.70
CA ASP A 121 7.97 20.13 8.07
C ASP A 121 9.08 19.19 7.62
N ARG A 122 9.74 19.49 6.49
CA ARG A 122 10.86 18.72 5.97
C ARG A 122 12.04 18.66 6.94
N GLU A 123 12.38 19.76 7.62
CA GLU A 123 13.46 19.73 8.61
C GLU A 123 13.17 18.76 9.76
N LYS A 124 11.93 18.72 10.24
CA LYS A 124 11.53 17.75 11.26
C LYS A 124 11.58 16.31 10.73
N VAL A 125 11.18 16.09 9.47
CA VAL A 125 11.30 14.78 8.81
C VAL A 125 12.77 14.35 8.70
N ILE A 126 13.69 15.28 8.42
CA ILE A 126 15.13 15.02 8.41
C ILE A 126 15.63 14.61 9.80
N GLU A 127 15.26 15.35 10.85
CA GLU A 127 15.65 15.02 12.23
C GLU A 127 15.14 13.64 12.67
N ASN A 128 13.91 13.29 12.30
CA ASN A 128 13.35 11.96 12.51
C ASN A 128 14.12 10.90 11.73
N CYS A 129 14.49 11.20 10.48
CA CYS A 129 15.22 10.29 9.61
C CYS A 129 16.66 10.03 10.10
N VAL A 130 17.34 11.04 10.66
CA VAL A 130 18.66 10.87 11.30
C VAL A 130 18.59 9.83 12.42
N TYR A 131 17.62 10.00 13.32
CA TYR A 131 17.41 9.06 14.41
C TYR A 131 17.10 7.65 13.88
N ALA A 132 16.17 7.55 12.92
CA ALA A 132 15.77 6.27 12.33
C ALA A 132 16.92 5.56 11.62
N ALA A 133 17.64 6.24 10.74
CA ALA A 133 18.71 5.66 9.93
C ALA A 133 19.83 5.11 10.81
N LEU A 134 20.32 5.92 11.76
CA LEU A 134 21.41 5.51 12.63
C LEU A 134 20.99 4.38 13.58
N THR A 135 19.74 4.40 14.06
CA THR A 135 19.20 3.33 14.91
C THR A 135 19.11 2.01 14.15
N LEU A 136 18.49 2.02 12.97
CA LEU A 136 18.34 0.82 12.15
C LEU A 136 19.70 0.26 11.73
N ARG A 137 20.64 1.12 11.33
CA ARG A 137 22.00 0.70 10.96
C ARG A 137 22.75 0.12 12.15
N THR A 138 22.66 0.73 13.33
CA THR A 138 23.28 0.21 14.56
C THR A 138 22.80 -1.20 14.89
N PHE A 139 21.53 -1.50 14.60
CA PHE A 139 20.94 -2.80 14.96
C PHE A 139 21.13 -3.88 13.88
N PHE A 140 20.97 -3.52 12.61
CA PHE A 140 20.96 -4.48 11.49
C PHE A 140 22.28 -4.57 10.73
N THR A 141 23.27 -3.76 11.09
CA THR A 141 24.61 -3.80 10.49
C THR A 141 25.67 -3.94 11.59
N THR A 142 26.95 -4.03 11.20
CA THR A 142 28.08 -4.06 12.15
C THR A 142 28.46 -2.67 12.68
N GLU A 143 27.76 -1.63 12.25
CA GLU A 143 28.05 -0.24 12.64
C GLU A 143 27.52 0.07 14.03
N ASN A 144 28.11 1.06 14.71
CA ASN A 144 27.66 1.49 16.03
C ASN A 144 27.55 3.01 16.09
N TYR A 145 26.32 3.51 16.18
CA TYR A 145 26.01 4.93 16.31
C TYR A 145 25.29 5.26 17.63
N GLU A 146 25.33 4.38 18.64
CA GLU A 146 24.65 4.58 19.93
C GLU A 146 25.01 5.92 20.59
N MET A 147 26.27 6.34 20.47
CA MET A 147 26.76 7.63 20.98
C MET A 147 26.13 8.84 20.30
N ILE A 148 25.79 8.74 19.01
CA ILE A 148 25.18 9.83 18.23
C ILE A 148 23.67 9.90 18.47
N VAL A 149 23.03 8.74 18.58
CA VAL A 149 21.57 8.61 18.73
C VAL A 149 21.14 8.79 20.19
N GLY A 150 22.02 8.48 21.15
CA GLY A 150 21.75 8.59 22.58
C GLY A 150 20.86 7.47 23.13
N VAL A 151 20.71 6.36 22.41
CA VAL A 151 19.84 5.23 22.79
C VAL A 151 20.71 4.03 23.16
N ARG A 152 20.38 3.38 24.29
CA ARG A 152 21.09 2.18 24.76
C ARG A 152 20.71 0.96 23.94
N SER A 153 21.70 0.11 23.64
CA SER A 153 21.56 -1.17 22.93
C SER A 153 20.38 -2.04 23.38
N GLU A 154 20.14 -2.11 24.69
CA GLU A 154 19.10 -2.96 25.29
C GLU A 154 17.67 -2.53 24.91
N ALA A 155 17.43 -1.22 24.82
CA ALA A 155 16.14 -0.66 24.43
C ALA A 155 15.87 -0.89 22.92
N LEU A 156 16.92 -0.85 22.10
CA LEU A 156 16.88 -1.16 20.67
C LEU A 156 16.59 -2.64 20.43
N ALA A 157 17.26 -3.52 21.18
CA ALA A 157 17.04 -4.96 21.08
C ALA A 157 15.59 -5.36 21.39
N GLN A 158 14.97 -4.75 22.40
CA GLN A 158 13.56 -5.01 22.71
C GLN A 158 12.61 -4.58 21.60
N CYS A 159 12.89 -3.46 20.94
CA CYS A 159 12.05 -2.96 19.85
C CYS A 159 12.25 -3.74 18.56
N LEU A 160 13.46 -4.19 18.24
CA LEU A 160 13.80 -4.73 16.92
C LEU A 160 13.91 -6.25 16.86
N ASN A 161 14.00 -6.96 17.99
CA ASN A 161 13.95 -8.44 18.04
C ASN A 161 12.64 -9.04 17.49
N GLY A 162 11.61 -8.21 17.25
CA GLY A 162 10.30 -8.64 16.79
C GLY A 162 10.06 -8.60 15.27
N LEU A 163 10.99 -8.13 14.44
CA LEU A 163 10.70 -7.92 13.01
C LEU A 163 10.39 -9.22 12.25
N GLY A 164 10.96 -10.36 12.65
CA GLY A 164 10.61 -11.68 12.10
C GLY A 164 11.11 -11.96 10.69
N PHE A 165 12.03 -11.15 10.15
CA PHE A 165 12.75 -11.39 8.90
C PHE A 165 14.16 -10.78 8.94
N GLU A 166 15.03 -11.25 8.05
CA GLU A 166 16.36 -10.67 7.85
C GLU A 166 16.24 -9.36 7.06
N VAL A 167 16.65 -8.25 7.67
CA VAL A 167 16.64 -6.93 7.01
C VAL A 167 17.89 -6.80 6.15
N LYS A 168 17.72 -6.79 4.83
CA LYS A 168 18.82 -6.53 3.88
C LYS A 168 18.81 -5.06 3.49
N GLU A 169 19.73 -4.68 2.61
CA GLU A 169 19.90 -3.29 2.18
C GLU A 169 18.63 -2.68 1.57
N GLU A 170 17.86 -3.46 0.81
CA GLU A 170 16.64 -2.96 0.18
C GLU A 170 15.55 -2.66 1.21
N GLU A 171 15.36 -3.54 2.19
CA GLU A 171 14.45 -3.30 3.31
C GLU A 171 14.97 -2.17 4.19
N MET A 172 16.28 -2.06 4.40
CA MET A 172 16.92 -0.97 5.15
C MET A 172 16.58 0.40 4.54
N ALA A 173 16.68 0.52 3.22
CA ALA A 173 16.39 1.74 2.49
C ALA A 173 14.91 2.16 2.65
N ILE A 174 13.99 1.22 2.44
CA ILE A 174 12.55 1.49 2.55
C ILE A 174 12.16 1.80 3.99
N LEU A 175 12.66 1.02 4.96
CA LEU A 175 12.40 1.26 6.38
C LEU A 175 12.93 2.62 6.81
N THR A 176 14.15 3.00 6.43
CA THR A 176 14.71 4.32 6.75
C THR A 176 13.81 5.46 6.27
N ALA A 177 13.38 5.42 5.01
CA ALA A 177 12.47 6.43 4.45
C ALA A 177 11.08 6.41 5.12
N PHE A 178 10.55 5.22 5.44
CA PHE A 178 9.24 5.08 6.09
C PHE A 178 9.26 5.62 7.52
N CYS A 179 10.31 5.32 8.29
CA CYS A 179 10.50 5.77 9.67
C CYS A 179 10.60 7.30 9.76
N ALA A 180 11.23 7.95 8.78
CA ALA A 180 11.33 9.40 8.70
C ALA A 180 9.97 10.13 8.76
N LEU A 181 8.92 9.47 8.27
CA LEU A 181 7.57 10.00 8.14
C LEU A 181 6.66 9.61 9.31
N GLN A 182 7.21 8.95 10.34
CA GLN A 182 6.48 8.58 11.54
C GLN A 182 6.55 9.70 12.58
N ASN A 183 5.54 9.74 13.46
CA ASN A 183 5.44 10.67 14.59
C ASN A 183 5.51 12.18 14.21
N CYS A 184 4.89 12.55 13.08
CA CYS A 184 4.88 13.91 12.55
C CYS A 184 3.82 14.84 13.19
N ILE A 185 3.67 14.77 14.51
CA ILE A 185 2.65 15.55 15.25
C ILE A 185 2.91 17.05 15.07
N GLY A 186 1.85 17.80 14.74
CA GLY A 186 1.92 19.25 14.58
C GLY A 186 2.61 19.73 13.30
N MET A 187 2.75 18.87 12.29
CA MET A 187 3.14 19.24 10.94
C MET A 187 1.92 19.69 10.10
N VAL A 188 2.13 20.69 9.24
CA VAL A 188 1.07 21.22 8.36
C VAL A 188 0.77 20.22 7.24
N ASP A 189 1.81 19.61 6.66
CA ASP A 189 1.70 18.61 5.59
C ASP A 189 1.38 17.19 6.11
N ASN A 190 0.78 17.04 7.30
CA ASN A 190 0.57 15.73 7.93
C ASN A 190 -0.16 14.72 7.02
N GLU A 191 -1.23 15.11 6.32
CA GLU A 191 -1.94 14.22 5.40
C GLU A 191 -1.05 13.78 4.23
N LYS A 192 -0.26 14.71 3.67
CA LYS A 192 0.70 14.42 2.59
C LYS A 192 1.79 13.46 3.07
N ILE A 193 2.34 13.69 4.26
CA ILE A 193 3.34 12.82 4.90
C ILE A 193 2.77 11.42 5.12
N GLN A 194 1.54 11.31 5.62
CA GLN A 194 0.85 10.02 5.79
C GLN A 194 0.64 9.29 4.45
N ASN A 195 0.30 10.02 3.39
CA ASN A 195 0.15 9.45 2.05
C ASN A 195 1.49 8.93 1.49
N ILE A 196 2.58 9.68 1.67
CA ILE A 196 3.94 9.22 1.30
C ILE A 196 4.31 7.98 2.13
N GLY A 197 4.06 8.01 3.43
CA GLY A 197 4.29 6.87 4.33
C GLY A 197 3.51 5.63 3.92
N ALA A 198 2.25 5.78 3.52
CA ALA A 198 1.41 4.68 3.01
C ALA A 198 1.97 4.09 1.72
N LYS A 199 2.49 4.91 0.79
CA LYS A 199 3.17 4.44 -0.43
C LYS A 199 4.43 3.63 -0.11
N LEU A 200 5.26 4.10 0.82
CA LEU A 200 6.46 3.38 1.24
C LEU A 200 6.14 2.07 1.97
N CYS A 201 5.11 2.06 2.82
CA CYS A 201 4.61 0.85 3.47
C CYS A 201 4.10 -0.18 2.43
N ASN A 202 3.36 0.29 1.42
CA ASN A 202 2.89 -0.56 0.33
C ASN A 202 4.04 -1.10 -0.53
N CYS A 203 5.07 -0.28 -0.77
CA CYS A 203 6.30 -0.68 -1.43
C CYS A 203 7.01 -1.82 -0.67
N LEU A 204 7.17 -1.68 0.65
CA LEU A 204 7.72 -2.73 1.50
C LEU A 204 6.88 -4.01 1.45
N ARG A 205 5.54 -3.88 1.53
CA ARG A 205 4.61 -5.00 1.46
C ARG A 205 4.76 -5.79 0.16
N ILE A 206 4.77 -5.11 -1.00
CA ILE A 206 4.92 -5.75 -2.31
C ILE A 206 6.29 -6.42 -2.44
N HIS A 207 7.35 -5.75 -1.95
CA HIS A 207 8.69 -6.33 -1.91
C HIS A 207 8.73 -7.62 -1.09
N LEU A 208 8.20 -7.61 0.13
CA LEU A 208 8.19 -8.77 1.03
C LEU A 208 7.25 -9.90 0.57
N THR A 209 6.18 -9.59 -0.18
CA THR A 209 5.25 -10.60 -0.72
C THR A 209 5.94 -11.60 -1.64
N GLY A 210 7.08 -11.23 -2.25
CA GLY A 210 7.90 -12.17 -3.01
C GLY A 210 8.64 -13.21 -2.16
N PHE A 211 8.71 -13.04 -0.84
CA PHE A 211 9.60 -13.80 0.05
C PHE A 211 8.87 -14.50 1.22
N CYS A 212 7.66 -14.09 1.59
CA CYS A 212 6.97 -14.61 2.77
C CYS A 212 5.44 -14.63 2.63
N GLU A 213 4.76 -15.63 3.20
CA GLU A 213 3.29 -15.68 3.26
C GLU A 213 2.72 -14.85 4.44
N ALA A 214 3.52 -14.58 5.48
CA ALA A 214 3.13 -13.86 6.69
C ALA A 214 3.40 -12.34 6.63
N VAL A 215 3.44 -11.76 5.43
CA VAL A 215 3.86 -10.36 5.18
C VAL A 215 3.07 -9.35 5.99
N ASN A 216 1.75 -9.53 6.11
CA ASN A 216 0.92 -8.58 6.86
C ASN A 216 1.29 -8.56 8.34
N GLU A 217 1.60 -9.71 8.93
CA GLU A 217 2.05 -9.79 10.33
C GLU A 217 3.41 -9.13 10.51
N ILE A 218 4.33 -9.38 9.57
CA ILE A 218 5.66 -8.74 9.54
C ILE A 218 5.52 -7.22 9.46
N ILE A 219 4.73 -6.70 8.52
CA ILE A 219 4.50 -5.26 8.36
C ILE A 219 3.90 -4.65 9.63
N CYS A 220 2.92 -5.31 10.25
CA CYS A 220 2.35 -4.85 11.52
C CYS A 220 3.42 -4.78 12.62
N LYS A 221 4.26 -5.81 12.75
CA LYS A 221 5.37 -5.82 13.71
C LYS A 221 6.39 -4.72 13.40
N CYS A 222 6.73 -4.50 12.13
CA CYS A 222 7.60 -3.39 11.69
C CYS A 222 7.04 -2.06 12.14
N ILE A 223 5.77 -1.77 11.83
CA ILE A 223 5.14 -0.49 12.17
C ILE A 223 5.16 -0.29 13.68
N MET A 224 4.75 -1.29 14.47
CA MET A 224 4.77 -1.20 15.93
C MET A 224 6.18 -0.95 16.49
N SER A 225 7.17 -1.68 15.99
CA SER A 225 8.57 -1.56 16.40
C SER A 225 9.12 -0.18 16.07
N VAL A 226 8.87 0.30 14.85
CA VAL A 226 9.28 1.63 14.38
C VAL A 226 8.58 2.73 15.16
N THR A 227 7.28 2.63 15.40
CA THR A 227 6.54 3.62 16.20
C THR A 227 7.12 3.68 17.63
N ALA A 228 7.41 2.53 18.24
CA ALA A 228 8.05 2.49 19.56
C ALA A 228 9.43 3.15 19.56
N LEU A 229 10.26 2.89 18.54
CA LEU A 229 11.56 3.55 18.36
C LEU A 229 11.41 5.07 18.28
N MET A 230 10.50 5.59 17.45
CA MET A 230 10.31 7.03 17.27
C MET A 230 9.72 7.72 18.52
N LEU A 231 9.00 7.00 19.39
CA LEU A 231 8.57 7.49 20.69
C LEU A 231 9.71 7.57 21.71
N MET A 232 10.73 6.69 21.60
CA MET A 232 11.92 6.78 22.45
C MET A 232 12.71 8.06 22.18
N GLN A 233 12.77 8.52 20.93
CA GLN A 233 13.40 9.80 20.56
C GLN A 233 12.76 11.00 21.30
N THR A 234 11.43 10.99 21.49
CA THR A 234 10.74 12.10 22.16
C THR A 234 10.97 12.17 23.67
N ASN A 235 11.46 11.09 24.29
CA ASN A 235 11.76 11.04 25.72
C ASN A 235 13.22 11.41 26.04
N THR A 236 14.07 11.55 25.03
CA THR A 236 15.51 11.85 25.18
C THR A 236 15.86 13.33 24.94
N ASN A 237 14.91 14.15 24.48
CA ASN A 237 15.03 15.61 24.32
C ASN A 237 14.20 16.34 25.38
#